data_AF-Q4PZE9-F1
#
_entry.id   AF-Q4PZE9-F1
#
_cell.length_a   1.000
_cell.length_b   1.000
_cell.length_c   1.000
_cell.angle_alpha   90.00
_cell.angle_beta   90.00
_cell.angle_gamma   90.00
#
_symmetry.space_group_name_H-M   'P 1'
#
loop_
_entity.id
_entity.type
_entity.pdbx_description
1 polymer ?
#
loop_
_entity_poly.entity_id
_entity_poly.type
_entity_poly.pdbx_seq_one_letter_code
_entity_poly.pdbx_strand_id
1 'polypeptide(L)'
;MNPKHFIAFSALFAATQAEALPVASVSPDTVTVSPSAPYTDTNGLLTDYGNAAASPWMKKLRSVAQGSGEAFRILQIGDSHTAGDFFTDALRKRLQKTWGDGGIGWVYPANVKGQRMAAVLYNGNWQSLNSRSAAAD
;
A
#
# COMPACT_ATOMS: atom_id res chain seq x y z
N MET A 1 35.19 -16.42 -2.23
CA MET A 1 34.41 -16.54 -0.99
C MET A 1 33.28 -15.52 -1.06
N ASN A 2 32.04 -15.95 -1.23
CA ASN A 2 30.86 -15.08 -1.35
C ASN A 2 29.94 -15.33 -0.14
N PRO A 3 29.54 -14.29 0.61
CA PRO A 3 28.67 -14.48 1.77
C PRO A 3 27.24 -14.78 1.32
N LYS A 4 26.76 -15.98 1.65
CA LYS A 4 25.36 -16.39 1.49
C LYS A 4 24.53 -15.63 2.53
N HIS A 5 23.72 -14.68 2.08
CA HIS A 5 22.74 -14.00 2.93
C HIS A 5 21.54 -14.94 3.11
N PHE A 6 21.38 -15.46 4.32
CA PHE A 6 20.17 -16.17 4.74
C PHE A 6 19.15 -15.14 5.24
N ILE A 7 17.97 -15.13 4.64
CA ILE A 7 16.81 -14.38 5.17
C ILE A 7 16.09 -15.33 6.12
N ALA A 8 16.07 -15.00 7.41
CA ALA A 8 15.25 -15.67 8.41
C ALA A 8 13.93 -14.91 8.57
N PHE A 9 12.81 -15.62 8.46
CA PHE A 9 11.50 -15.16 8.92
C PHE A 9 11.27 -15.74 10.32
N SER A 10 11.05 -14.86 11.30
CA SER A 10 10.66 -15.25 12.66
C SER A 10 9.42 -14.43 13.05
N ALA A 11 8.32 -15.11 13.35
CA ALA A 11 7.21 -14.53 14.09
C ALA A 11 7.19 -15.20 15.47
N LEU A 12 7.41 -14.41 16.52
CA LEU A 12 7.30 -14.85 17.90
C LEU A 12 6.17 -14.04 18.55
N PHE A 13 5.06 -14.71 18.85
CA PHE A 13 4.04 -14.20 19.75
C PHE A 13 4.15 -14.97 21.07
N ALA A 14 4.59 -14.28 22.11
CA ALA A 14 4.46 -14.74 23.48
C ALA A 14 3.69 -13.67 24.25
N ALA A 15 2.45 -13.99 24.63
CA ALA A 15 1.68 -13.15 25.54
C ALA A 15 2.22 -13.38 26.96
N THR A 16 2.89 -12.37 27.52
CA THR A 16 3.23 -12.34 28.94
C THR A 16 2.18 -11.51 29.66
N GLN A 17 1.44 -12.12 30.57
CA GLN A 17 0.66 -11.38 31.56
C GLN A 17 1.63 -11.01 32.69
N ALA A 18 1.89 -9.71 32.88
CA ALA A 18 2.71 -9.22 33.97
C ALA A 18 1.81 -8.49 34.98
N GLU A 19 1.78 -8.97 36.22
CA GLU A 19 1.25 -8.23 37.36
C GLU A 19 2.17 -7.04 37.64
N ALA A 20 1.60 -5.84 37.77
CA ALA A 20 2.34 -4.61 37.98
C ALA A 20 2.72 -4.45 39.47
N LEU A 21 4.03 -4.37 39.75
CA LEU A 21 4.54 -3.80 41.00
C LEU A 21 4.65 -2.26 40.85
N PRO A 22 4.48 -1.49 41.94
CA PRO A 22 4.50 -0.03 41.86
C PRO A 22 5.93 0.48 41.62
N VAL A 23 6.14 1.19 40.50
CA VAL A 23 7.38 1.92 40.22
C VAL A 23 7.13 3.41 40.40
N ALA A 24 8.02 4.05 41.18
CA ALA A 24 8.01 5.47 41.49
C ALA A 24 8.04 6.34 40.21
N SER A 25 7.20 7.38 40.21
CA SER A 25 7.07 8.35 39.12
C SER A 25 8.33 9.20 38.99
N VAL A 26 9.00 9.12 37.84
CA VAL A 26 9.92 10.14 37.34
C VAL A 26 9.28 10.68 36.07
N SER A 27 8.83 11.95 36.07
CA SER A 27 8.22 12.57 34.89
C SER A 27 9.29 12.80 33.82
N PRO A 28 9.17 12.22 32.62
CA PRO A 28 9.81 12.80 31.44
C PRO A 28 8.96 14.01 31.03
N ASP A 29 9.58 15.16 30.80
CA ASP A 29 8.95 16.28 30.11
C ASP A 29 8.39 15.78 28.78
N THR A 30 7.10 15.45 28.81
CA THR A 30 6.39 14.90 27.68
C THR A 30 5.93 16.11 26.90
N VAL A 31 6.56 16.36 25.76
CA VAL A 31 5.93 17.19 24.71
C VAL A 31 4.66 16.45 24.31
N THR A 32 3.55 16.77 24.96
CA THR A 32 2.23 16.27 24.60
C THR A 32 1.87 16.93 23.27
N VAL A 33 2.28 16.30 22.17
CA VAL A 33 1.57 16.48 20.91
C VAL A 33 0.20 15.84 21.16
N SER A 34 -0.78 16.65 21.55
CA SER A 34 -2.17 16.21 21.60
C SER A 34 -2.47 15.50 20.28
N PRO A 35 -2.92 14.23 20.29
CA PRO A 35 -3.37 13.61 19.07
C PRO A 35 -4.50 14.49 18.54
N SER A 36 -4.25 15.19 17.43
CA SER A 36 -5.31 15.87 16.72
C SER A 36 -6.39 14.82 16.43
N ALA A 37 -7.65 15.13 16.77
CA ALA A 37 -8.76 14.25 16.46
C ALA A 37 -8.66 13.77 15.00
N PRO A 38 -9.03 12.52 14.70
CA PRO A 38 -8.97 12.01 13.34
C PRO A 38 -9.73 12.95 12.40
N TYR A 39 -9.10 13.28 11.26
CA TYR A 39 -9.76 14.08 10.25
C TYR A 39 -10.70 13.18 9.46
N THR A 40 -11.99 13.46 9.50
CA THR A 40 -12.97 12.80 8.65
C THR A 40 -13.37 13.75 7.52
N ASP A 41 -13.41 13.25 6.29
CA ASP A 41 -13.90 14.02 5.16
C ASP A 41 -15.38 14.40 5.32
N THR A 42 -15.86 15.34 4.51
CA THR A 42 -17.23 15.87 4.62
C THR A 42 -18.31 14.79 4.48
N ASN A 43 -18.03 13.71 3.75
CA ASN A 43 -18.99 12.63 3.50
C ASN A 43 -18.88 11.46 4.48
N GLY A 44 -17.91 11.46 5.40
CA GLY A 44 -17.68 10.34 6.31
C GLY A 44 -17.13 9.08 5.64
N LEU A 45 -16.63 9.17 4.42
CA LEU A 45 -16.13 8.04 3.62
C LEU A 45 -14.63 7.79 3.86
N LEU A 46 -13.88 8.82 4.27
CA LEU A 46 -12.46 8.72 4.57
C LEU A 46 -12.15 9.37 5.92
N THR A 47 -11.66 8.57 6.86
CA THR A 47 -11.17 9.02 8.16
C THR A 47 -9.66 8.80 8.24
N ASP A 48 -8.91 9.89 8.40
CA ASP A 48 -7.48 9.89 8.68
C ASP A 48 -7.25 9.81 10.20
N TYR A 49 -6.85 8.63 10.68
CA TYR A 49 -6.45 8.41 12.06
C TYR A 49 -5.00 8.80 12.35
N GLY A 50 -4.27 9.29 11.36
CA GLY A 50 -2.91 9.80 11.49
C GLY A 50 -2.83 11.29 11.17
N ASN A 51 -1.85 11.65 10.35
CA ASN A 51 -1.69 13.01 9.83
C ASN A 51 -1.14 12.95 8.40
N ALA A 52 -1.99 12.53 7.47
CA ALA A 52 -1.69 12.43 6.05
C ALA A 52 -1.19 13.78 5.50
N ALA A 53 -1.76 14.90 5.94
CA ALA A 53 -1.41 16.24 5.46
C ALA A 53 0.08 16.60 5.67
N ALA A 54 0.64 16.19 6.81
CA ALA A 54 2.05 16.39 7.18
C ALA A 54 2.99 15.26 6.71
N SER A 55 2.46 14.18 6.14
CA SER A 55 3.26 13.01 5.78
C SER A 55 4.24 13.26 4.62
N PRO A 56 5.38 12.54 4.57
CA PRO A 56 6.32 12.63 3.45
C PRO A 56 5.69 12.25 2.09
N TRP A 57 4.79 11.26 2.07
CA TRP A 57 4.16 10.83 0.83
C TRP A 57 3.22 11.92 0.28
N MET A 58 2.52 12.66 1.14
CA MET A 58 1.65 13.75 0.71
C MET A 58 2.48 14.93 0.16
N LYS A 59 3.65 15.21 0.75
CA LYS A 59 4.60 16.18 0.17
C LYS A 59 5.01 15.76 -1.25
N LYS A 60 5.32 14.48 -1.47
CA LYS A 60 5.63 13.95 -2.81
C LYS A 60 4.43 14.06 -3.76
N LEU A 61 3.22 13.74 -3.32
CA LEU A 61 2.03 13.85 -4.16
C LEU A 61 1.79 15.30 -4.60
N ARG A 62 1.96 16.27 -3.69
CA ARG A 62 1.88 17.71 -4.02
C ARG A 62 2.95 18.14 -5.04
N SER A 63 4.18 17.63 -4.90
CA SER A 63 5.27 17.84 -5.88
C SER A 63 4.88 17.35 -7.28
N VAL A 64 4.34 16.14 -7.39
CA VAL A 64 3.85 15.58 -8.66
C VAL A 64 2.71 16.42 -9.24
N ALA A 65 1.75 16.83 -8.42
CA ALA A 65 0.65 17.70 -8.84
C ALA A 65 1.12 19.07 -9.35
N GLN A 66 2.31 19.52 -8.94
CA GLN A 66 2.94 20.76 -9.41
C GLN A 66 3.85 20.55 -10.63
N GLY A 67 3.90 19.34 -11.19
CA GLY A 67 4.67 19.04 -12.39
C GLY A 67 6.14 18.74 -12.16
N SER A 68 6.51 18.19 -10.99
CA SER A 68 7.91 17.83 -10.70
C SER A 68 8.53 16.81 -11.65
N GLY A 69 7.73 16.12 -12.45
CA GLY A 69 8.15 15.01 -13.32
C GLY A 69 8.42 13.71 -12.57
N GLU A 70 8.26 13.68 -11.25
CA GLU A 70 8.41 12.47 -10.45
C GLU A 70 7.20 11.52 -10.61
N ALA A 71 7.43 10.22 -10.45
CA ALA A 71 6.33 9.24 -10.39
C ALA A 71 5.82 9.06 -8.95
N PHE A 72 4.52 9.26 -8.74
CA PHE A 72 3.80 8.84 -7.53
C PHE A 72 3.12 7.48 -7.79
N ARG A 73 3.47 6.46 -7.02
CA ARG A 73 3.01 5.08 -7.25
C ARG A 73 2.02 4.68 -6.15
N ILE A 74 0.83 4.26 -6.56
CA ILE A 74 -0.20 3.70 -5.69
C ILE A 74 -0.25 2.19 -5.95
N LEU A 75 -0.23 1.39 -4.89
CA LEU A 75 -0.33 -0.07 -4.94
C LEU A 75 -1.56 -0.51 -4.16
N GLN A 76 -2.50 -1.17 -4.83
CA GLN A 76 -3.67 -1.80 -4.20
C GLN A 76 -3.46 -3.32 -4.17
N ILE A 77 -3.50 -3.90 -2.98
CA ILE A 77 -3.44 -5.35 -2.74
C ILE A 77 -4.77 -5.75 -2.15
N GLY A 78 -5.43 -6.77 -2.70
CA GLY A 78 -6.76 -7.15 -2.26
C GLY A 78 -7.23 -8.46 -2.89
N ASP A 79 -8.55 -8.60 -2.94
CA ASP A 79 -9.25 -9.79 -3.42
C ASP A 79 -9.72 -9.67 -4.88
N SER A 80 -10.77 -10.41 -5.25
CA SER A 80 -11.37 -10.41 -6.58
C SER A 80 -11.80 -9.02 -7.08
N HIS A 81 -12.18 -8.08 -6.21
CA HIS A 81 -12.52 -6.71 -6.64
C HIS A 81 -11.31 -5.96 -7.18
N THR A 82 -10.13 -6.27 -6.65
CA THR A 82 -8.85 -5.75 -7.15
C THR A 82 -8.41 -6.55 -8.38
N ALA A 83 -8.48 -7.89 -8.32
CA ALA A 83 -8.05 -8.77 -9.40
C ALA A 83 -8.86 -8.65 -10.70
N GLY A 84 -10.11 -8.16 -10.62
CA GLY A 84 -10.93 -7.86 -11.80
C GLY A 84 -10.53 -6.57 -12.55
N ASP A 85 -9.71 -5.71 -11.94
CA ASP A 85 -9.19 -4.45 -12.47
C ASP A 85 -10.26 -3.48 -13.03
N PHE A 86 -11.51 -3.58 -12.59
CA PHE A 86 -12.55 -2.59 -12.93
C PHE A 86 -12.49 -1.38 -12.00
N PHE A 87 -12.40 -1.64 -10.69
CA PHE A 87 -12.26 -0.60 -9.68
C PHE A 87 -10.93 0.14 -9.81
N THR A 88 -9.83 -0.60 -9.86
CA THR A 88 -8.47 -0.03 -9.93
C THR A 88 -8.20 0.68 -11.24
N ASP A 89 -8.74 0.22 -12.38
CA ASP A 89 -8.61 0.96 -13.65
C ASP A 89 -9.43 2.25 -13.67
N ALA A 90 -10.63 2.25 -13.07
CA ALA A 90 -11.42 3.48 -12.91
C ALA A 90 -10.68 4.50 -12.02
N LEU A 91 -10.07 4.03 -10.93
CA LEU A 91 -9.22 4.86 -10.07
C LEU A 91 -7.99 5.38 -10.82
N ARG A 92 -7.25 4.49 -11.52
CA ARG A 92 -6.08 4.82 -12.36
C ARG A 92 -6.39 5.96 -13.31
N LYS A 93 -7.43 5.80 -14.14
CA LYS A 93 -7.84 6.80 -15.15
C LYS A 93 -8.22 8.14 -14.51
N ARG A 94 -8.93 8.11 -13.38
CA ARG A 94 -9.33 9.33 -12.67
C ARG A 94 -8.12 10.08 -12.11
N LEU A 95 -7.23 9.37 -11.41
CA LEU A 95 -6.06 10.00 -10.79
C LEU A 95 -5.03 10.46 -11.84
N GLN A 96 -4.81 9.69 -12.90
CA GLN A 96 -3.94 10.11 -14.01
C GLN A 96 -4.49 11.33 -14.75
N LYS A 97 -5.81 11.44 -14.91
CA LYS A 97 -6.43 12.66 -15.45
C LYS A 97 -6.17 13.88 -14.57
N THR A 98 -6.10 13.71 -13.26
CA THR A 98 -5.89 14.82 -12.30
C THR A 98 -4.43 15.20 -12.13
N TRP A 99 -3.51 14.24 -12.06
CA TRP A 99 -2.11 14.46 -11.70
C TRP A 99 -1.08 13.99 -12.75
N GLY A 100 -1.55 13.62 -13.94
CA GLY A 100 -0.72 13.17 -15.06
C GLY A 100 -0.62 11.66 -15.20
N ASP A 101 -0.43 11.20 -16.44
CA ASP A 101 -0.25 9.79 -16.75
C ASP A 101 1.19 9.33 -16.44
N GLY A 102 1.35 8.69 -15.29
CA GLY A 102 2.61 8.07 -14.86
C GLY A 102 2.90 6.69 -15.45
N GLY A 103 2.13 6.24 -16.45
CA GLY A 103 2.26 4.95 -17.12
C GLY A 103 1.42 3.83 -16.48
N ILE A 104 1.53 2.63 -17.06
CA ILE A 104 0.67 1.47 -16.73
C ILE A 104 0.92 0.86 -15.33
N GLY A 105 2.12 1.09 -14.77
CA GLY A 105 2.51 0.59 -13.45
C GLY A 105 2.93 -0.89 -13.43
N TRP A 106 2.77 -1.53 -12.27
CA TRP A 106 3.07 -2.95 -12.08
C TRP A 106 1.90 -3.81 -12.56
N VAL A 107 2.19 -4.78 -13.42
CA VAL A 107 1.21 -5.66 -14.04
C VAL A 107 1.65 -7.12 -13.93
N TYR A 108 0.75 -8.06 -14.25
CA TYR A 108 1.11 -9.47 -14.32
C TYR A 108 2.16 -9.74 -15.40
N PRO A 109 2.95 -10.81 -15.28
CA PRO A 109 3.91 -11.18 -16.32
C PRO A 109 3.25 -11.90 -17.52
N ALA A 110 2.02 -12.42 -17.35
CA ALA A 110 1.25 -13.14 -18.36
C ALA A 110 -0.26 -13.05 -18.06
N ASN A 111 -1.09 -13.64 -18.92
CA ASN A 111 -2.52 -13.83 -18.62
C ASN A 111 -2.68 -14.68 -17.36
N VAL A 112 -3.56 -14.25 -16.45
CA VAL A 112 -3.93 -14.99 -15.23
C VAL A 112 -5.41 -15.33 -15.29
N LYS A 113 -5.76 -16.61 -15.16
CA LYS A 113 -7.13 -17.05 -15.40
C LYS A 113 -8.09 -16.49 -14.36
N GLY A 114 -9.22 -15.96 -14.84
CA GLY A 114 -10.24 -15.34 -13.99
C GLY A 114 -9.84 -14.00 -13.36
N GLN A 115 -8.69 -13.44 -13.76
CA GLN A 115 -8.23 -12.12 -13.37
C GLN A 115 -8.00 -11.27 -14.62
N ARG A 116 -7.83 -9.96 -14.47
CA ARG A 116 -7.79 -9.03 -15.60
C ARG A 116 -6.77 -7.92 -15.36
N MET A 117 -6.13 -7.48 -16.43
CA MET A 117 -5.35 -6.23 -16.49
C MET A 117 -5.90 -5.37 -17.63
N ALA A 118 -6.48 -4.22 -17.30
CA ALA A 118 -7.10 -3.31 -18.25
C ALA A 118 -6.10 -2.58 -19.15
N ALA A 119 -4.90 -2.31 -18.63
CA ALA A 119 -3.93 -1.42 -19.24
C ALA A 119 -2.96 -2.12 -20.20
N VAL A 120 -3.00 -3.44 -20.31
CA VAL A 120 -2.06 -4.23 -21.11
C VAL A 120 -2.72 -5.49 -21.65
N LEU A 121 -2.28 -5.92 -22.84
CA LEU A 121 -2.62 -7.20 -23.44
C LEU A 121 -1.39 -8.09 -23.47
N TYR A 122 -1.57 -9.39 -23.24
CA TYR A 122 -0.48 -10.37 -23.25
C TYR A 122 -0.57 -11.24 -24.50
N ASN A 123 0.55 -11.40 -25.19
CA ASN A 123 0.72 -12.36 -26.28
C ASN A 123 2.06 -13.09 -26.07
N GLY A 124 2.00 -14.33 -25.61
CA GLY A 124 3.17 -15.12 -25.23
C GLY A 124 2.79 -16.50 -24.72
N ASN A 125 3.80 -17.30 -24.37
CA ASN A 125 3.67 -18.70 -23.97
C ASN A 125 4.03 -18.96 -22.50
N TRP A 126 4.18 -17.91 -21.70
CA TRP A 126 4.41 -18.06 -20.26
C TRP A 126 3.11 -18.52 -19.58
N GLN A 127 3.21 -19.58 -18.79
CA GLN A 127 2.11 -20.09 -17.97
C GLN A 127 2.14 -19.40 -16.61
N SER A 128 0.99 -18.90 -16.18
CA SER A 128 0.89 -18.23 -14.88
C SER A 128 0.50 -19.22 -13.80
N LEU A 129 1.03 -19.02 -12.59
CA LEU A 129 0.62 -19.73 -11.39
C LEU A 129 0.38 -18.70 -10.29
N ASN A 130 -0.66 -18.89 -9.49
CA ASN A 130 -0.99 -18.01 -8.38
C ASN A 130 -1.20 -18.83 -7.11
N SER A 131 -1.15 -18.19 -5.94
CA SER A 131 -1.31 -18.86 -4.65
C SER A 131 -2.72 -19.42 -4.40
N ARG A 132 -3.70 -19.17 -5.28
CA ARG A 132 -5.06 -19.72 -5.19
C ARG A 132 -5.13 -21.16 -5.73
N SER A 133 -4.29 -21.53 -6.70
CA SER A 133 -4.30 -22.87 -7.29
C SER A 133 -2.90 -23.49 -7.40
N ALA A 134 -2.79 -24.78 -7.11
CA ALA A 134 -1.54 -25.53 -7.27
C ALA A 134 -1.26 -25.96 -8.73
N ALA A 135 -2.15 -25.63 -9.66
CA ALA A 135 -2.02 -25.91 -11.09
C ALA A 135 -1.87 -24.60 -11.87
N ALA A 136 -0.97 -24.60 -12.85
CA ALA A 136 -0.73 -23.47 -13.74
C ALA A 136 -1.88 -23.29 -14.74
N ASP A 137 -2.08 -22.04 -15.15
CA ASP A 137 -3.07 -21.61 -16.14
C ASP A 137 -2.54 -21.66 -17.58
#